data_AF-A2FWM3-F1
#
_entry.id   AF-A2FWM3-F1
#
_cell.length_a   1.000
_cell.length_b   1.000
_cell.length_c   1.000
_cell.angle_alpha   90.00
_cell.angle_beta   90.00
_cell.angle_gamma   90.00
#
_symmetry.space_group_name_H-M   'P 1'
#
loop_
_entity.id
_entity.type
_entity.pdbx_description
1 polymer ?
#
loop_
_entity_poly.entity_id
_entity_poly.type
_entity_poly.pdbx_seq_one_letter_code
_entity_poly.pdbx_strand_id
1 'polypeptide(L)'
;MVGTPFWMAPELIQRTPYSFAVDIWSLGILCRELAEGEPPYVDEPPMRATFLIVTKGIPEISDKESRSPELLDFLDKCLRKDPKLRPTAEELLNHSFLKCACDQKYIPPLIKLAKRLADEDEQFSNF
;
A
#
# COMPACT_ATOMS: atom_id res chain seq x y z
N MET A 1 6.24 18.59 -7.90
CA MET A 1 5.95 17.16 -7.74
C MET A 1 4.63 17.08 -7.00
N VAL A 2 3.60 16.46 -7.56
CA VAL A 2 2.27 16.36 -6.94
C VAL A 2 2.05 14.90 -6.58
N GLY A 3 1.71 14.62 -5.33
CA GLY A 3 1.58 13.28 -4.75
C GLY A 3 2.60 13.00 -3.65
N THR A 4 2.25 12.10 -2.73
CA THR A 4 3.16 11.61 -1.69
C THR A 4 4.04 10.51 -2.30
N PRO A 5 5.37 10.71 -2.42
CA PRO A 5 6.21 9.97 -3.37
C PRO A 5 6.26 8.45 -3.16
N PHE A 6 6.00 7.98 -1.94
CA PHE A 6 6.11 6.55 -1.58
C PHE A 6 5.00 5.68 -2.20
N TRP A 7 3.87 6.26 -2.61
CA TRP A 7 2.76 5.55 -3.26
C TRP A 7 2.77 5.70 -4.78
N MET A 8 3.72 6.46 -5.35
CA MET A 8 3.74 6.73 -6.78
C MET A 8 4.20 5.50 -7.58
N ALA A 9 3.45 5.18 -8.63
CA ALA A 9 3.82 4.12 -9.57
C ALA A 9 5.10 4.47 -10.37
N PRO A 10 5.92 3.49 -10.78
CA PRO A 10 7.17 3.72 -11.50
C PRO A 10 7.03 4.58 -12.76
N GLU A 11 5.96 4.37 -13.54
CA GLU A 11 5.66 5.10 -14.78
C GLU A 11 5.31 6.58 -14.52
N LEU A 12 4.69 6.89 -13.38
CA LEU A 12 4.35 8.26 -12.99
C LEU A 12 5.62 9.01 -12.57
N ILE A 13 6.53 8.34 -11.85
CA ILE A 13 7.84 8.88 -11.48
C ILE A 13 8.69 9.15 -12.73
N GLN A 14 8.66 8.23 -13.70
CA GLN A 14 9.40 8.34 -14.97
C GLN A 14 8.76 9.32 -15.96
N ARG A 15 7.60 9.91 -15.64
CA ARG A 15 6.84 10.82 -16.50
C ARG A 15 6.49 10.22 -17.87
N THR A 16 6.30 8.90 -17.92
CA THR A 16 5.78 8.23 -19.10
C THR A 16 4.26 8.34 -19.16
N PRO A 17 3.62 8.17 -20.33
CA PRO A 17 2.17 8.09 -20.42
C PRO A 17 1.63 7.05 -19.44
N TYR A 18 0.68 7.45 -18.60
CA TYR A 18 0.09 6.61 -17.58
C TYR A 18 -1.41 6.46 -17.81
N SER A 19 -2.00 5.44 -17.20
CA SER A 19 -3.43 5.14 -17.25
C SER A 19 -3.94 4.90 -15.82
N PHE A 20 -5.16 4.38 -15.67
CA PHE A 20 -5.74 3.99 -14.38
C PHE A 20 -4.92 2.94 -13.61
N ALA A 21 -3.96 2.26 -14.24
CA ALA A 21 -3.09 1.28 -13.58
C ALA A 21 -2.20 1.88 -12.48
N VAL A 22 -1.99 3.20 -12.46
CA VAL A 22 -1.25 3.88 -11.37
C VAL A 22 -2.00 3.82 -10.04
N ASP A 23 -3.32 3.82 -10.08
CA ASP A 23 -4.16 3.74 -8.88
C ASP A 23 -4.13 2.33 -8.29
N ILE A 24 -4.02 1.30 -9.15
CA ILE A 24 -3.83 -0.10 -8.73
C ILE A 24 -2.52 -0.30 -7.98
N TRP A 25 -1.44 0.34 -8.45
CA TRP A 25 -0.18 0.35 -7.72
C TRP A 25 -0.33 1.02 -6.36
N SER A 26 -0.95 2.20 -6.33
CA SER A 26 -1.14 2.99 -5.10
C SER A 26 -1.97 2.21 -4.06
N LEU A 27 -3.00 1.48 -4.52
CA LEU A 27 -3.78 0.55 -3.70
C LEU A 27 -2.91 -0.58 -3.14
N GLY A 28 -2.05 -1.19 -3.96
CA GLY A 28 -1.10 -2.20 -3.52
C GLY A 28 -0.16 -1.69 -2.42
N ILE A 29 0.35 -0.46 -2.56
CA ILE A 29 1.20 0.16 -1.54
C ILE A 29 0.41 0.39 -0.24
N LEU A 30 -0.82 0.91 -0.33
CA LEU A 30 -1.69 1.12 0.82
C LEU A 30 -2.02 -0.20 1.54
N CYS A 31 -2.35 -1.27 0.81
CA CYS A 31 -2.61 -2.57 1.40
C CYS A 31 -1.36 -3.15 2.10
N ARG A 32 -0.16 -2.94 1.53
CA ARG A 32 1.10 -3.31 2.16
C ARG A 32 1.34 -2.48 3.42
N GLU A 33 1.13 -1.18 3.37
CA GLU A 33 1.25 -0.27 4.51
C GLU A 33 0.30 -0.67 5.65
N LEU A 34 -0.94 -1.02 5.35
CA LEU A 34 -1.89 -1.52 6.37
C LEU A 34 -1.41 -2.82 7.03
N ALA A 35 -0.60 -3.62 6.34
CA ALA A 35 -0.02 -4.85 6.90
C ALA A 35 1.26 -4.59 7.71
N GLU A 36 2.10 -3.65 7.27
CA GLU A 36 3.43 -3.38 7.84
C GLU A 36 3.47 -2.19 8.80
N GLY A 37 2.44 -1.36 8.81
CA GLY A 37 2.36 -0.08 9.55
C GLY A 37 2.90 1.12 8.77
N GLU A 38 3.82 0.91 7.82
CA GLU A 38 4.49 1.99 7.09
C GLU A 38 4.65 1.67 5.59
N PRO A 39 4.69 2.71 4.73
CA PRO A 39 4.94 2.53 3.30
C PRO A 39 6.40 2.10 3.06
N PRO A 40 6.70 1.45 1.93
CA PRO A 40 8.06 1.03 1.61
C PRO A 40 8.99 2.24 1.48
N TYR A 41 10.20 2.10 2.02
CA TYR A 41 11.25 3.12 1.99
C TYR A 41 10.92 4.41 2.75
N VAL A 42 10.05 4.39 3.76
CA VAL A 42 9.69 5.58 4.55
C VAL A 42 10.90 6.26 5.20
N ASP A 43 11.92 5.50 5.59
CA ASP A 43 13.17 6.00 6.18
C ASP A 43 14.11 6.67 5.15
N GLU A 44 13.84 6.49 3.85
CA GLU A 44 14.67 7.03 2.79
C GLU A 44 14.21 8.45 2.41
N PRO A 45 15.13 9.38 2.08
CA PRO A 45 14.75 10.66 1.52
C PRO A 45 13.83 10.49 0.31
N PRO A 46 12.81 11.35 0.09
CA PRO A 46 11.81 11.18 -0.96
C PRO A 46 12.37 10.90 -2.37
N MET A 47 13.45 11.59 -2.75
CA MET A 47 14.13 11.39 -4.03
C MET A 47 14.83 10.03 -4.13
N ARG A 48 15.36 9.53 -3.00
CA ARG A 48 16.01 8.23 -2.92
C ARG A 48 14.99 7.10 -2.97
N ALA A 49 13.86 7.25 -2.27
CA ALA A 49 12.73 6.32 -2.29
C ALA A 49 12.18 6.14 -3.72
N THR A 50 11.89 7.25 -4.43
CA THR A 50 11.41 7.18 -5.83
C THR A 50 12.41 6.50 -6.76
N PHE A 51 13.71 6.77 -6.60
CA PHE A 51 14.76 6.05 -7.35
C PHE A 51 14.76 4.54 -7.04
N LEU A 52 14.61 4.14 -5.78
CA LEU A 52 14.53 2.73 -5.37
C LEU A 52 13.31 2.04 -5.97
N ILE A 53 12.14 2.69 -5.94
CA ILE A 53 10.90 2.17 -6.53
C ILE A 53 11.09 1.88 -8.03
N VAL A 54 11.70 2.79 -8.77
CA VAL A 54 11.96 2.62 -10.21
C VAL A 54 12.98 1.51 -10.45
N THR A 55 14.12 1.56 -9.76
CA THR A 55 15.26 0.67 -10.07
C THR A 55 15.11 -0.71 -9.46
N LYS A 56 14.79 -0.80 -8.18
CA LYS A 56 14.69 -2.06 -7.42
C LYS A 56 13.25 -2.58 -7.31
N GLY A 57 12.25 -1.71 -7.40
CA GLY A 57 10.86 -2.08 -7.12
C GLY A 57 10.55 -1.92 -5.64
N ILE A 58 9.53 -2.63 -5.17
CA ILE A 58 9.12 -2.64 -3.76
C ILE A 58 9.80 -3.82 -3.05
N PRO A 59 10.32 -3.64 -1.84
CA PRO A 59 10.87 -4.74 -1.07
C PRO A 59 9.73 -5.69 -0.69
N GLU A 60 10.08 -6.95 -0.47
CA GLU A 60 9.11 -7.92 -0.02
C GLU A 60 8.50 -7.51 1.34
N ILE A 61 7.28 -7.97 1.61
CA ILE A 61 6.65 -7.79 2.92
C ILE A 61 7.44 -8.55 3.99
N SER A 62 7.57 -8.00 5.19
CA SER A 62 8.18 -8.72 6.30
C SER A 62 7.25 -9.85 6.77
N ASP A 63 7.86 -10.90 7.36
CA ASP A 63 7.13 -12.03 7.97
C ASP A 63 6.03 -12.62 7.04
N LYS A 64 6.41 -12.98 5.81
CA LYS A 64 5.49 -13.50 4.79
C LYS A 64 4.69 -14.70 5.30
N GLU A 65 5.30 -15.51 6.14
CA GLU A 65 4.78 -16.72 6.73
C GLU A 65 3.57 -16.46 7.65
N SER A 66 3.46 -15.27 8.23
CA SER A 66 2.30 -14.86 9.03
C SER A 66 1.20 -14.18 8.20
N ARG A 67 1.43 -13.93 6.91
CA ARG A 67 0.46 -13.31 6.00
C ARG A 67 -0.33 -14.36 5.23
N SER A 68 -1.58 -14.05 4.93
CA SER A 68 -2.40 -14.97 4.13
C SER A 68 -1.88 -15.07 2.68
N PRO A 69 -1.89 -16.26 2.07
CA PRO A 69 -1.51 -16.42 0.66
C PRO A 69 -2.29 -15.50 -0.28
N GLU A 70 -3.57 -15.23 0.03
CA GLU A 70 -4.43 -14.36 -0.77
C GLU A 70 -3.95 -12.90 -0.75
N LEU A 71 -3.47 -12.41 0.41
CA LEU A 71 -2.90 -11.06 0.51
C LEU A 71 -1.61 -10.96 -0.29
N LEU A 72 -0.71 -11.94 -0.14
CA LEU A 72 0.57 -11.95 -0.85
C LEU A 72 0.36 -11.96 -2.37
N ASP A 73 -0.57 -12.79 -2.85
CA ASP A 73 -0.95 -12.88 -4.26
C ASP A 73 -1.62 -11.59 -4.77
N PHE A 74 -2.46 -10.95 -3.95
CA PHE A 74 -3.07 -9.65 -4.28
C PHE A 74 -2.00 -8.55 -4.44
N LEU A 75 -1.05 -8.48 -3.51
CA LEU A 75 0.05 -7.51 -3.53
C LEU A 75 0.97 -7.73 -4.74
N ASP A 76 1.33 -8.99 -5.04
CA ASP A 76 2.17 -9.34 -6.19
C ASP A 76 1.53 -8.90 -7.52
N LYS A 77 0.22 -9.03 -7.67
CA LYS A 77 -0.52 -8.53 -8.86
C LYS A 77 -0.58 -7.01 -8.92
N CYS A 78 -0.87 -6.33 -7.81
CA CYS A 78 -0.98 -4.87 -7.78
C CYS A 78 0.37 -4.16 -8.01
N LEU A 79 1.45 -4.75 -7.50
CA LEU A 79 2.79 -4.15 -7.47
C LEU A 79 3.69 -4.61 -8.63
N ARG A 80 3.11 -5.07 -9.75
CA ARG A 80 3.87 -5.33 -10.98
C ARG A 80 4.45 -4.03 -11.54
N LYS A 81 5.75 -4.02 -11.85
CA LYS A 81 6.40 -2.84 -12.45
C LYS A 81 5.79 -2.47 -13.80
N ASP A 82 5.53 -3.47 -14.66
CA ASP A 82 4.83 -3.23 -15.93
C ASP A 82 3.34 -2.96 -15.66
N PRO A 83 2.83 -1.75 -15.96
CA PRO A 83 1.41 -1.42 -15.74
C PRO A 83 0.46 -2.29 -16.54
N LYS A 84 0.90 -2.91 -17.66
CA LYS A 84 0.05 -3.82 -18.47
C LYS A 84 -0.19 -5.17 -17.81
N LEU A 85 0.67 -5.54 -16.84
CA LEU A 85 0.52 -6.77 -16.06
C LEU A 85 -0.29 -6.56 -14.79
N ARG A 86 -0.67 -5.31 -14.48
CA ARG A 86 -1.55 -5.03 -13.35
C ARG A 86 -3.00 -5.29 -13.77
N PRO A 87 -3.79 -5.97 -12.93
CA PRO A 87 -5.22 -6.13 -13.17
C PRO A 87 -5.94 -4.79 -13.07
N THR A 88 -7.09 -4.69 -13.72
CA THR A 88 -8.05 -3.61 -13.55
C THR A 88 -8.73 -3.68 -12.18
N ALA A 89 -9.36 -2.58 -11.77
CA ALA A 89 -10.14 -2.55 -10.52
C ALA A 89 -11.29 -3.59 -10.53
N GLU A 90 -11.93 -3.79 -11.67
CA GLU A 90 -13.01 -4.77 -11.84
C GLU A 90 -12.52 -6.21 -11.68
N GLU A 91 -11.35 -6.53 -12.21
CA GLU A 91 -10.70 -7.84 -12.01
C GLU A 91 -10.31 -8.04 -10.53
N LEU A 92 -9.79 -7.00 -9.87
CA LEU A 92 -9.41 -7.08 -8.45
C LEU A 92 -10.60 -7.29 -7.52
N LEU A 93 -11.77 -6.71 -7.82
CA LEU A 93 -13.00 -6.96 -7.05
C LEU A 93 -13.37 -8.45 -7.00
N ASN A 94 -12.92 -9.24 -7.98
CA ASN A 94 -13.13 -10.68 -8.05
C ASN A 94 -12.00 -11.52 -7.42
N HIS A 95 -10.92 -10.88 -6.96
CA HIS A 95 -9.76 -11.53 -6.33
C HIS A 95 -10.13 -12.18 -5.00
N SER A 96 -9.55 -13.35 -4.70
CA SER A 96 -9.84 -14.12 -3.47
C SER A 96 -9.65 -13.28 -2.20
N PHE A 97 -8.61 -12.45 -2.15
CA PHE A 97 -8.36 -11.54 -1.03
C PHE A 97 -9.54 -10.61 -0.72
N LEU A 98 -10.13 -9.95 -1.72
CA LEU A 98 -11.26 -9.05 -1.51
C LEU A 98 -12.57 -9.81 -1.23
N LYS A 99 -12.69 -11.05 -1.69
CA LYS A 99 -13.80 -11.93 -1.32
C LYS A 99 -13.77 -12.35 0.15
N CYS A 100 -12.61 -12.27 0.80
CA CYS A 100 -12.44 -12.47 2.24
C CYS A 100 -12.71 -11.20 3.07
N ALA A 101 -13.16 -10.10 2.45
CA ALA A 101 -13.40 -8.85 3.16
C ALA A 101 -14.43 -9.03 4.29
N CYS A 102 -14.12 -8.44 5.44
CA CYS A 102 -15.03 -8.42 6.57
C CYS A 102 -16.17 -7.41 6.35
N ASP A 103 -17.26 -7.60 7.11
CA ASP A 103 -18.40 -6.67 7.11
C ASP A 103 -17.97 -5.27 7.59
N GLN A 104 -18.50 -4.23 6.94
CA GLN A 104 -18.20 -2.84 7.28
C GLN A 104 -18.47 -2.49 8.76
N LYS A 105 -19.36 -3.24 9.45
CA LYS A 105 -19.63 -3.09 10.88
C LYS A 105 -18.41 -3.23 11.79
N TYR A 106 -17.33 -3.86 11.32
CA TYR A 106 -16.09 -4.00 12.09
C TYR A 106 -15.22 -2.73 12.04
N ILE A 107 -15.47 -1.80 11.11
CA ILE A 107 -14.66 -0.58 10.95
C ILE A 107 -14.90 0.45 12.06
N PRO A 108 -16.14 0.79 12.47
CA PRO A 108 -16.36 1.82 13.51
C PRO A 108 -15.66 1.53 14.85
N PRO A 109 -15.64 0.29 15.37
CA PRO A 109 -14.84 -0.05 16.56
C PRO A 109 -13.34 0.22 16.37
N LEU A 110 -12.76 -0.10 15.21
CA LEU A 110 -11.35 0.14 14.91
C LEU A 110 -11.04 1.64 14.86
N ILE A 111 -11.91 2.45 14.26
CA ILE A 111 -11.77 3.92 14.25
C ILE A 111 -11.80 4.46 15.69
N LYS A 112 -12.72 3.98 16.53
CA LYS A 112 -12.79 4.41 17.93
C LYS A 112 -11.53 4.03 18.70
N LEU A 113 -11.00 2.83 18.46
CA LEU A 113 -9.74 2.38 19.05
C LEU A 113 -8.57 3.26 18.64
N ALA A 114 -8.42 3.53 17.33
CA ALA A 114 -7.36 4.37 16.80
C ALA A 114 -7.38 5.79 17.41
N LYS A 115 -8.58 6.38 17.55
CA LYS A 115 -8.74 7.69 18.20
C LYS A 115 -8.28 7.68 19.65
N ARG A 116 -8.67 6.66 20.42
CA ARG A 116 -8.27 6.55 21.83
C ARG A 116 -6.75 6.42 21.98
N LEU A 117 -6.11 5.61 21.14
CA LEU A 117 -4.65 5.45 21.17
C LEU A 117 -3.94 6.76 20.84
N ALA A 118 -4.43 7.52 19.86
CA ALA A 118 -3.89 8.84 19.53
C ALA A 118 -4.01 9.84 20.70
N ASP A 119 -5.18 9.86 21.37
CA ASP A 119 -5.39 10.71 22.56
C ASP A 119 -4.47 10.33 23.74
N GLU A 120 -4.15 9.04 23.89
CA GLU A 120 -3.22 8.53 24.90
C GLU A 120 -1.77 8.94 24.57
N ASP A 121 -1.32 8.76 23.32
CA ASP A 121 0.03 9.14 22.87
C ASP A 121 0.30 10.65 23.02
N GLU A 122 -0.70 11.49 22.72
CA GLU A 122 -0.62 12.94 22.95
C GLU A 122 -0.47 13.27 24.43
N GLN A 123 -1.15 12.55 25.32
CA GLN A 123 -1.00 12.74 26.77
C GLN A 123 0.39 12.34 27.26
N PHE A 124 0.94 11.22 26.79
CA PHE A 124 2.29 10.79 27.14
C PHE A 124 3.38 11.71 26.61
N SER A 125 3.19 12.31 25.44
CA SER A 125 4.13 13.25 24.82
C SER A 125 4.18 14.62 25.51
N ASN A 126 3.21 14.92 26.37
CA ASN A 126 3.11 16.17 27.14
C ASN A 126 3.69 16.06 28.58
N PHE A 127 4.34 14.94 28.93
CA PHE A 127 5.11 14.74 30.16
C PHE A 127 6.60 14.63 29.87
#